data_AF-A0A2G6GIM7-F1
#
_entry.id   AF-A0A2G6GIM7-F1
#
_cell.length_a   1.000
_cell.length_b   1.000
_cell.length_c   1.000
_cell.angle_alpha   90.00
_cell.angle_beta   90.00
_cell.angle_gamma   90.00
#
_symmetry.space_group_name_H-M   'P 1'
#
loop_
_entity.id
_entity.type
_entity.pdbx_description
1 polymer ?
#
loop_
_entity_poly.entity_id
_entity_poly.type
_entity_poly.pdbx_seq_one_letter_code
_entity_poly.pdbx_strand_id
1 'polypeptide(L)'
;MKENNAGFTLVELIVVISILAILGTIAFLSFQGYSAEARNSKRISNLGNVSEKIIFETIQGVKIKSLVKDRTNTLSGHVYGGVDSILGDNYDAGTINFDAIGVNEENFLDPLGNKYIIGISTKFLGSFELAASMEKNGTFVGKIVGTYNPRKSALTESSIGSGFGEKIIFLNKNNGLRQGDKIITDGASPATLVILGLSTQNSGHRASLDGIVPADATKIKLLMDDTQGLIADKDDDTKVVSEGGTFLPY
;
A
#
# COMPACT_ATOMS: atom_id res chain seq x y z
N MET A 1 47.41 63.85 9.75
CA MET A 1 47.40 62.74 8.78
C MET A 1 46.09 62.83 8.02
N LYS A 2 46.11 62.83 6.69
CA LYS A 2 44.91 62.93 5.83
C LYS A 2 44.43 61.50 5.59
N GLU A 3 43.21 61.18 6.02
CA GLU A 3 42.64 59.85 5.77
C GLU A 3 42.18 59.76 4.31
N ASN A 4 42.82 58.89 3.53
CA ASN A 4 42.43 58.55 2.17
C ASN A 4 41.28 57.54 2.24
N ASN A 5 40.05 58.01 2.35
CA ASN A 5 38.87 57.17 2.17
C ASN A 5 38.67 56.90 0.67
N ALA A 6 39.32 55.86 0.17
CA ALA A 6 39.01 55.29 -1.13
C ALA A 6 37.62 54.65 -1.06
N GLY A 7 36.60 55.38 -1.51
CA GLY A 7 35.25 54.85 -1.65
C GLY A 7 35.16 53.87 -2.81
N PHE A 8 34.36 52.83 -2.64
CA PHE A 8 34.02 51.90 -3.73
C PHE A 8 33.41 52.64 -4.91
N THR A 9 33.80 52.27 -6.12
CA THR A 9 33.20 52.78 -7.36
C THR A 9 31.81 52.17 -7.57
N LEU A 10 30.93 52.89 -8.27
CA LEU A 10 29.61 52.37 -8.64
C LEU A 10 29.68 51.04 -9.40
N VAL A 11 30.74 50.87 -10.22
CA VAL A 11 30.97 49.66 -11.00
C VAL A 11 31.31 48.47 -10.10
N GLU A 12 32.14 48.67 -9.07
CA GLU A 12 32.46 47.61 -8.11
C GLU A 12 31.22 47.17 -7.33
N LEU A 13 30.35 48.12 -6.96
CA LEU A 13 29.12 47.80 -6.23
C LEU A 13 28.13 47.01 -7.09
N ILE A 14 27.90 47.43 -8.34
CA ILE A 14 26.90 46.79 -9.21
C ILE A 14 27.31 45.36 -9.61
N VAL A 15 28.62 45.11 -9.79
CA VAL A 15 29.13 43.76 -10.11
C VAL A 15 28.89 42.82 -8.93
N VAL A 16 29.13 43.25 -7.69
CA VAL A 16 28.93 42.43 -6.49
C VAL A 16 27.47 42.04 -6.31
N ILE A 17 26.53 43.01 -6.38
CA ILE A 17 25.11 42.70 -6.22
C ILE A 17 24.58 41.79 -7.34
N SER A 18 25.14 41.92 -8.56
CA SER A 18 24.76 41.07 -9.69
C SER A 18 25.20 39.62 -9.48
N ILE A 19 26.43 39.40 -8.99
CA ILE A 19 26.93 38.07 -8.66
C ILE A 19 26.12 37.47 -7.50
N LEU A 20 25.84 38.25 -6.44
CA LEU A 20 25.02 37.79 -5.31
C LEU A 20 23.60 37.43 -5.75
N ALA A 21 22.99 38.17 -6.68
CA ALA A 21 21.67 37.86 -7.21
C ALA A 21 21.65 36.53 -7.98
N ILE A 22 22.66 36.28 -8.82
CA ILE A 22 22.79 35.02 -9.58
C ILE A 22 23.02 33.85 -8.62
N LEU A 23 23.99 33.97 -7.70
CA LEU A 23 24.29 32.93 -6.71
C LEU A 23 23.11 32.66 -5.78
N GLY A 24 22.42 33.71 -5.34
CA GLY A 24 21.23 33.61 -4.50
C GLY A 24 20.11 32.84 -5.18
N THR A 25 19.87 33.08 -6.48
CA THR A 25 18.84 32.37 -7.24
C THR A 25 19.14 30.88 -7.35
N ILE A 26 20.37 30.52 -7.70
CA ILE A 26 20.79 29.11 -7.81
C ILE A 26 20.73 28.41 -6.44
N ALA A 27 21.21 29.07 -5.40
CA ALA A 27 21.18 28.55 -4.03
C ALA A 27 19.74 28.31 -3.55
N PHE A 28 18.83 29.25 -3.83
CA PHE A 28 17.42 29.14 -3.46
C PHE A 28 16.73 27.94 -4.15
N LEU A 29 16.94 27.76 -5.45
CA LEU A 29 16.40 26.62 -6.19
C LEU A 29 16.94 25.28 -5.67
N SER A 30 18.23 25.21 -5.36
CA SER A 30 18.86 24.02 -4.79
C SER A 30 18.31 23.69 -3.40
N PHE A 31 18.13 24.70 -2.55
CA PHE A 31 17.62 24.52 -1.18
C PHE A 31 16.18 23.97 -1.13
N GLN A 32 15.34 24.32 -2.11
CA GLN A 32 13.98 23.76 -2.21
C GLN A 32 14.00 22.24 -2.43
N GLY A 33 14.89 21.75 -3.29
CA GLY A 33 15.06 20.31 -3.53
C GLY A 33 15.50 19.57 -2.27
N TYR A 34 16.53 20.07 -1.57
CA TYR A 34 17.00 19.45 -0.34
C TYR A 34 15.96 19.47 0.79
N SER A 35 15.17 20.54 0.88
CA SER A 35 14.09 20.62 1.87
C SER A 35 13.02 19.56 1.61
N ALA A 36 12.65 19.33 0.34
CA ALA A 36 11.69 18.29 -0.04
C ALA A 36 12.24 16.89 0.28
N GLU A 37 13.51 16.62 -0.04
CA GLU A 37 14.17 15.35 0.28
C GLU A 37 14.25 15.08 1.78
N ALA A 38 14.58 16.10 2.59
CA ALA A 38 14.60 15.97 4.05
C ALA A 38 13.20 15.64 4.61
N ARG A 39 12.14 16.31 4.11
CA ARG A 39 10.76 16.00 4.49
C ARG A 39 10.37 14.58 4.10
N ASN A 40 10.70 14.17 2.88
CA ASN A 40 10.47 12.83 2.38
C ASN A 40 11.20 11.76 3.21
N SER A 41 12.45 12.01 3.60
CA SER A 41 13.21 11.11 4.49
C SER A 41 12.50 10.92 5.84
N LYS A 42 11.97 12.01 6.42
CA LYS A 42 11.16 11.93 7.65
C LYS A 42 9.87 11.12 7.44
N ARG A 43 9.16 11.30 6.31
CA ARG A 43 7.96 10.51 5.98
C ARG A 43 8.27 9.02 5.85
N ILE A 44 9.33 8.66 5.13
CA ILE A 44 9.76 7.26 4.97
C ILE A 44 10.12 6.65 6.31
N SER A 45 10.90 7.36 7.14
CA SER A 45 11.27 6.89 8.47
C SER A 45 10.05 6.69 9.37
N ASN A 46 9.11 7.64 9.37
CA ASN A 46 7.87 7.51 10.14
C ASN A 46 7.02 6.32 9.66
N LEU A 47 6.82 6.16 8.35
CA LEU A 47 6.08 5.00 7.79
C LEU A 47 6.72 3.66 8.20
N GLY A 48 8.05 3.56 8.14
CA GLY A 48 8.78 2.38 8.59
C GLY A 48 8.56 2.07 10.07
N ASN A 49 8.77 3.08 10.93
CA ASN A 49 8.59 2.93 12.38
C ASN A 49 7.15 2.55 12.75
N VAL A 50 6.15 3.14 12.10
CA VAL A 50 4.74 2.81 12.30
C VAL A 50 4.45 1.39 11.83
N SER A 51 4.94 1.00 10.66
CA SER A 51 4.77 -0.35 10.12
C SER A 51 5.34 -1.41 11.05
N GLU A 52 6.56 -1.21 11.54
CA GLU A 52 7.20 -2.12 12.51
C GLU A 52 6.40 -2.22 13.80
N LYS A 53 5.91 -1.08 14.31
CA LYS A 53 5.10 -1.04 15.52
C LYS A 53 3.77 -1.77 15.33
N ILE A 54 3.07 -1.58 14.21
CA ILE A 54 1.83 -2.30 13.88
C ILE A 54 2.06 -3.81 13.88
N ILE A 55 3.14 -4.27 13.25
CA ILE A 55 3.48 -5.70 13.20
C ILE A 55 3.71 -6.22 14.62
N PHE A 56 4.50 -5.52 15.42
CA PHE A 56 4.78 -5.90 16.80
C PHE A 56 3.49 -6.01 17.63
N GLU A 57 2.62 -5.00 17.59
CA GLU A 57 1.38 -4.98 18.39
C GLU A 57 0.38 -6.04 17.92
N THR A 58 0.32 -6.31 16.62
CA THR A 58 -0.51 -7.40 16.08
C THR A 58 -0.04 -8.77 16.57
N ILE A 59 1.28 -8.97 16.71
CA ILE A 59 1.85 -10.19 17.32
C ILE A 59 1.48 -10.27 18.81
N GLN A 60 1.39 -9.14 19.51
CA GLN A 60 0.92 -9.08 20.91
C GLN A 60 -0.60 -9.28 21.07
N GLY A 61 -1.34 -9.47 19.97
CA GLY A 61 -2.77 -9.77 19.98
C GLY A 61 -3.68 -8.55 19.80
N VAL A 62 -3.12 -7.37 19.47
CA VAL A 62 -3.94 -6.24 19.01
C VAL A 62 -4.66 -6.65 17.73
N LYS A 63 -5.97 -6.46 17.68
CA LYS A 63 -6.76 -6.80 16.50
C LYS A 63 -6.43 -5.80 15.40
N ILE A 64 -6.14 -6.28 14.18
CA ILE A 64 -5.83 -5.38 13.05
C ILE A 64 -6.93 -4.34 12.80
N LYS A 65 -8.20 -4.68 13.09
CA LYS A 65 -9.35 -3.77 13.01
C LYS A 65 -9.29 -2.54 13.89
N SER A 66 -8.63 -2.62 15.05
CA SER A 66 -8.52 -1.45 15.93
C SER A 66 -7.45 -0.46 15.47
N LEU A 67 -6.65 -0.80 14.47
CA LEU A 67 -5.58 0.06 13.94
C LEU A 67 -6.10 1.19 13.07
N VAL A 68 -7.36 1.12 12.61
CA VAL A 68 -8.01 2.19 11.84
C VAL A 68 -8.83 3.05 12.76
N LYS A 69 -8.64 4.37 12.63
CA LYS A 69 -9.44 5.44 13.24
C LYS A 69 -9.99 6.30 12.11
N ASP A 70 -11.20 6.84 12.26
CA ASP A 70 -11.86 7.70 11.26
C ASP A 70 -11.87 7.04 9.86
N ARG A 71 -12.90 6.25 9.56
CA ARG A 71 -13.02 5.45 8.32
C ARG A 71 -13.12 6.32 7.05
N THR A 72 -11.99 6.89 6.63
CA THR A 72 -11.80 7.68 5.41
C THR A 72 -11.02 6.88 4.38
N ASN A 73 -10.95 7.32 3.13
CA ASN A 73 -10.14 6.66 2.09
C ASN A 73 -10.49 5.17 1.88
N THR A 74 -11.74 4.80 2.15
CA THR A 74 -12.26 3.46 1.90
C THR A 74 -12.61 3.30 0.44
N LEU A 75 -12.19 2.19 -0.17
CA LEU A 75 -12.51 1.88 -1.55
C LEU A 75 -13.94 1.36 -1.71
N SER A 76 -14.66 1.90 -2.69
CA SER A 76 -15.97 1.41 -3.12
C SER A 76 -15.80 0.18 -4.02
N GLY A 77 -16.41 -0.94 -3.63
CA GLY A 77 -16.35 -2.19 -4.40
C GLY A 77 -14.98 -2.87 -4.38
N HIS A 78 -14.18 -2.67 -3.32
CA HIS A 78 -12.87 -3.31 -3.19
C HIS A 78 -12.98 -4.83 -3.22
N VAL A 79 -12.29 -5.48 -4.15
CA VAL A 79 -12.25 -6.94 -4.23
C VAL A 79 -10.97 -7.46 -3.58
N TYR A 80 -11.12 -8.41 -2.66
CA TYR A 80 -10.01 -9.09 -2.02
C TYR A 80 -10.29 -10.57 -1.75
N GLY A 81 -9.38 -11.44 -2.16
CA GLY A 81 -9.59 -12.88 -2.02
C GLY A 81 -10.59 -13.46 -3.03
N GLY A 82 -10.76 -12.82 -4.20
CA GLY A 82 -11.73 -13.24 -5.20
C GLY A 82 -13.19 -12.93 -4.84
N VAL A 83 -13.43 -12.03 -3.88
CA VAL A 83 -14.77 -11.55 -3.52
C VAL A 83 -14.75 -10.08 -3.19
N ASP A 84 -15.92 -9.44 -3.32
CA ASP A 84 -16.16 -8.13 -2.74
C ASP A 84 -15.82 -8.14 -1.24
N SER A 85 -15.09 -7.13 -0.83
CA SER A 85 -14.80 -6.84 0.56
C SER A 85 -15.98 -6.10 1.15
N ILE A 86 -16.33 -6.46 2.38
CA ILE A 86 -17.43 -5.86 3.12
C ILE A 86 -16.82 -4.87 4.09
N LEU A 87 -17.06 -3.59 3.84
CA LEU A 87 -16.63 -2.49 4.70
C LEU A 87 -17.07 -2.73 6.14
N GLY A 88 -16.14 -2.55 7.08
CA GLY A 88 -16.38 -2.76 8.50
C GLY A 88 -16.41 -4.21 8.95
N ASP A 89 -16.36 -5.20 8.04
CA ASP A 89 -16.22 -6.61 8.39
C ASP A 89 -14.78 -7.10 8.16
N ASN A 90 -14.39 -7.21 6.89
CA ASN A 90 -13.10 -7.76 6.48
C ASN A 90 -12.13 -6.75 5.87
N TYR A 91 -12.57 -5.51 5.69
CA TYR A 91 -11.82 -4.40 5.13
C TYR A 91 -12.20 -3.10 5.83
N ASP A 92 -11.21 -2.28 6.13
CA ASP A 92 -11.38 -0.91 6.63
C ASP A 92 -10.17 -0.07 6.15
N ALA A 93 -10.38 1.22 5.93
CA ALA A 93 -9.30 2.18 5.68
C ALA A 93 -9.61 3.50 6.40
N GLY A 94 -8.58 4.30 6.68
CA GLY A 94 -8.72 5.56 7.39
C GLY A 94 -7.41 6.06 7.98
N THR A 95 -7.49 6.90 9.00
CA THR A 95 -6.31 7.33 9.75
C THR A 95 -5.81 6.23 10.69
N ILE A 96 -4.55 6.29 11.09
CA ILE A 96 -4.00 5.32 12.06
C ILE A 96 -4.53 5.62 13.46
N ASN A 97 -4.97 4.58 14.16
CA ASN A 97 -5.24 4.64 15.58
C ASN A 97 -3.94 4.49 16.39
N PHE A 98 -3.27 5.60 16.65
CA PHE A 98 -2.00 5.61 17.40
C PHE A 98 -2.13 5.12 18.85
N ASP A 99 -3.32 5.28 19.45
CA ASP A 99 -3.62 4.75 20.78
C ASP A 99 -3.59 3.21 20.79
N ALA A 100 -4.12 2.58 19.73
CA ALA A 100 -4.14 1.12 19.59
C ALA A 100 -2.74 0.52 19.43
N ILE A 101 -1.77 1.32 19.01
CA ILE A 101 -0.36 0.92 18.96
C ILE A 101 0.48 1.57 20.07
N GLY A 102 -0.13 2.24 21.04
CA GLY A 102 0.56 2.80 22.21
C GLY A 102 1.66 3.81 21.88
N VAL A 103 1.48 4.64 20.85
CA VAL A 103 2.40 5.74 20.53
C VAL A 103 1.65 7.07 20.47
N ASN A 104 2.36 8.17 20.72
CA ASN A 104 1.76 9.51 20.61
C ASN A 104 1.64 9.92 19.14
N GLU A 105 0.42 10.20 18.70
CA GLU A 105 0.05 10.68 17.36
C GLU A 105 0.88 11.89 16.90
N GLU A 106 1.16 12.85 17.79
CA GLU A 106 1.88 14.09 17.45
C GLU A 106 3.31 13.83 16.96
N ASN A 107 3.93 12.72 17.39
CA ASN A 107 5.28 12.34 16.97
C ASN A 107 5.33 11.75 15.55
N PHE A 108 4.16 11.37 15.01
CA PHE A 108 4.01 10.67 13.73
C PHE A 108 3.16 11.45 12.74
N LEU A 109 3.06 12.76 12.88
CA LEU A 109 2.60 13.62 11.81
C LEU A 109 3.67 13.74 10.72
N ASP A 110 3.23 13.91 9.48
CA ASP A 110 4.13 14.28 8.40
C ASP A 110 4.69 15.70 8.63
N PRO A 111 5.79 16.09 7.94
CA PRO A 111 6.38 17.42 8.12
C PRO A 111 5.46 18.60 7.78
N LEU A 112 4.30 18.36 7.17
CA LEU A 112 3.27 19.35 6.85
C LEU A 112 2.06 19.26 7.79
N GLY A 113 2.09 18.38 8.79
CA GLY A 113 1.03 18.18 9.79
C GLY A 113 -0.05 17.16 9.41
N ASN A 114 0.11 16.44 8.28
CA ASN A 114 -0.87 15.45 7.82
C ASN A 114 -0.69 14.12 8.56
N LYS A 115 -1.81 13.41 8.76
CA LYS A 115 -1.82 12.05 9.32
C LYS A 115 -1.59 11.03 8.21
N TYR A 116 -0.82 9.98 8.49
CA TYR A 116 -0.71 8.86 7.56
C TYR A 116 -2.03 8.07 7.51
N ILE A 117 -2.32 7.51 6.34
CA ILE A 117 -3.52 6.71 6.10
C ILE A 117 -3.13 5.24 6.12
N ILE A 118 -4.00 4.42 6.70
CA ILE A 118 -3.86 2.98 6.79
C ILE A 118 -5.07 2.32 6.13
N GLY A 119 -4.83 1.27 5.36
CA GLY A 119 -5.82 0.31 4.91
C GLY A 119 -5.52 -1.04 5.54
N ILE A 120 -6.55 -1.77 5.98
CA ILE A 120 -6.41 -3.09 6.59
C ILE A 120 -7.33 -4.11 5.93
N SER A 121 -6.97 -5.37 6.06
CA SER A 121 -7.84 -6.50 5.76
C SER A 121 -7.63 -7.61 6.77
N THR A 122 -8.72 -8.23 7.23
CA THR A 122 -8.67 -9.33 8.21
C THR A 122 -8.41 -10.68 7.57
N LYS A 123 -8.46 -10.76 6.23
CA LYS A 123 -8.12 -11.97 5.48
C LYS A 123 -6.60 -12.15 5.41
N PHE A 124 -6.15 -13.36 5.03
CA PHE A 124 -4.74 -13.74 4.87
C PHE A 124 -3.81 -13.34 6.03
N LEU A 125 -4.18 -13.73 7.25
CA LEU A 125 -3.42 -13.48 8.48
C LEU A 125 -3.38 -12.02 8.94
N GLY A 126 -4.25 -11.16 8.39
CA GLY A 126 -4.26 -9.75 8.73
C GLY A 126 -3.18 -9.02 7.94
N SER A 127 -3.60 -8.34 6.89
CA SER A 127 -2.71 -7.54 6.05
C SER A 127 -3.06 -6.07 6.16
N PHE A 128 -2.05 -5.20 6.03
CA PHE A 128 -2.28 -3.76 6.04
C PHE A 128 -1.39 -3.04 5.03
N GLU A 129 -1.75 -1.81 4.74
CA GLU A 129 -1.07 -0.87 3.87
C GLU A 129 -1.05 0.50 4.57
N LEU A 130 0.05 1.22 4.47
CA LEU A 130 0.22 2.59 4.95
C LEU A 130 0.56 3.47 3.77
N ALA A 131 -0.03 4.66 3.71
CA ALA A 131 0.19 5.61 2.64
C ALA A 131 0.63 7.00 3.15
N ALA A 132 1.52 7.63 2.39
CA ALA A 132 1.88 9.04 2.51
C ALA A 132 2.02 9.72 1.15
N SER A 133 1.90 11.05 1.13
CA SER A 133 2.19 11.88 -0.06
C SER A 133 3.66 12.34 -0.02
N MET A 134 4.44 12.02 -1.05
CA MET A 134 5.86 12.34 -1.18
C MET A 134 6.09 13.42 -2.23
N GLU A 135 7.01 14.34 -1.97
CA GLU A 135 7.32 15.42 -2.90
C GLU A 135 8.28 14.93 -3.98
N LYS A 136 7.94 15.17 -5.25
CA LYS A 136 8.78 14.81 -6.40
C LYS A 136 8.65 15.87 -7.49
N ASN A 137 9.74 16.60 -7.76
CA ASN A 137 9.82 17.62 -8.81
C ASN A 137 8.66 18.65 -8.78
N GLY A 138 8.26 19.12 -7.60
CA GLY A 138 7.17 20.08 -7.42
C GLY A 138 5.75 19.47 -7.49
N THR A 139 5.64 18.15 -7.65
CA THR A 139 4.39 17.40 -7.56
C THR A 139 4.42 16.48 -6.35
N PHE A 140 3.28 15.84 -6.04
CA PHE A 140 3.20 14.81 -5.01
C PHE A 140 2.95 13.44 -5.65
N VAL A 141 3.54 12.41 -5.06
CA VAL A 141 3.32 11.00 -5.44
C VAL A 141 3.04 10.14 -4.22
N GLY A 142 2.24 9.09 -4.38
CA GLY A 142 1.96 8.14 -3.31
C GLY A 142 3.19 7.33 -2.91
N LYS A 143 3.37 7.11 -1.62
CA LYS A 143 4.31 6.14 -1.05
C LYS A 143 3.55 5.13 -0.22
N ILE A 144 3.77 3.85 -0.51
CA ILE A 144 3.11 2.73 0.13
C ILE A 144 4.12 1.90 0.94
N VAL A 145 3.74 1.50 2.14
CA VAL A 145 4.48 0.55 3.00
C VAL A 145 3.48 -0.39 3.66
N GLY A 146 3.74 -1.69 3.75
CA GLY A 146 2.86 -2.60 4.48
C GLY A 146 3.10 -4.06 4.14
N THR A 147 2.22 -4.91 4.66
CA THR A 147 2.23 -6.36 4.40
C THR A 147 1.23 -6.77 3.31
N TYR A 148 0.30 -5.88 2.96
CA TYR A 148 -0.61 -6.09 1.86
C TYR A 148 0.13 -6.02 0.52
N ASN A 149 -0.10 -7.03 -0.31
CA ASN A 149 0.42 -7.07 -1.66
C ASN A 149 -0.72 -7.51 -2.59
N PRO A 150 -1.31 -6.57 -3.36
CA PRO A 150 -2.36 -6.89 -4.30
C PRO A 150 -1.84 -7.87 -5.35
N ARG A 151 -2.75 -8.67 -5.89
CA ARG A 151 -2.41 -9.62 -6.95
C ARG A 151 -2.56 -8.96 -8.31
N LYS A 152 -2.12 -9.63 -9.36
CA LYS A 152 -2.43 -9.21 -10.73
C LYS A 152 -3.85 -9.69 -11.08
N SER A 153 -4.51 -9.02 -12.03
CA SER A 153 -5.85 -9.36 -12.57
C SER A 153 -6.01 -10.85 -12.80
N ALA A 154 -7.24 -11.36 -12.63
CA ALA A 154 -7.67 -12.77 -12.58
C ALA A 154 -6.48 -13.71 -12.73
N LEU A 155 -5.93 -14.19 -11.60
CA LEU A 155 -4.76 -15.06 -11.61
C LEU A 155 -4.86 -16.07 -12.75
N THR A 156 -3.78 -16.23 -13.51
CA THR A 156 -3.72 -17.23 -14.57
C THR A 156 -4.22 -18.56 -14.01
N GLU A 157 -5.05 -19.25 -14.79
CA GLU A 157 -5.70 -20.48 -14.36
C GLU A 157 -4.66 -21.49 -13.81
N SER A 158 -4.91 -21.96 -12.58
CA SER A 158 -4.16 -23.03 -11.94
C SER A 158 -4.73 -24.37 -12.41
N SER A 159 -3.90 -25.17 -13.09
CA SER A 159 -4.31 -26.47 -13.61
C SER A 159 -4.41 -27.53 -12.52
N ILE A 160 -5.48 -28.32 -12.57
CA ILE A 160 -5.75 -29.43 -11.67
C ILE A 160 -5.10 -30.69 -12.27
N GLY A 161 -4.23 -31.34 -11.50
CA GLY A 161 -3.61 -32.61 -11.86
C GLY A 161 -4.42 -33.84 -11.44
N SER A 162 -5.12 -33.77 -10.31
CA SER A 162 -5.99 -34.85 -9.79
C SER A 162 -6.90 -34.37 -8.65
N GLY A 163 -7.89 -35.18 -8.25
CA GLY A 163 -8.87 -34.86 -7.19
C GLY A 163 -10.26 -34.43 -7.69
N PHE A 164 -10.62 -34.79 -8.92
CA PHE A 164 -11.94 -34.50 -9.49
C PHE A 164 -13.05 -35.21 -8.71
N GLY A 165 -14.13 -34.51 -8.38
CA GLY A 165 -15.18 -35.05 -7.51
C GLY A 165 -14.81 -35.10 -6.03
N GLU A 166 -13.65 -34.56 -5.65
CA GLU A 166 -13.19 -34.50 -4.26
C GLU A 166 -13.16 -33.05 -3.73
N LYS A 167 -13.09 -32.92 -2.40
CA LYS A 167 -12.82 -31.65 -1.70
C LYS A 167 -11.33 -31.33 -1.64
N ILE A 168 -10.47 -32.25 -2.06
CA ILE A 168 -9.02 -32.11 -2.03
C ILE A 168 -8.54 -32.27 -3.47
N ILE A 169 -7.80 -31.29 -3.95
CA ILE A 169 -7.22 -31.35 -5.29
C ILE A 169 -5.71 -31.16 -5.25
N PHE A 170 -5.06 -31.68 -6.28
CA PHE A 170 -3.64 -31.45 -6.55
C PHE A 170 -3.52 -30.51 -7.72
N LEU A 171 -2.87 -29.36 -7.51
CA LEU A 171 -2.57 -28.37 -8.53
C LEU A 171 -1.17 -28.65 -9.09
N ASN A 172 -1.07 -28.68 -10.41
CA ASN A 172 0.23 -28.77 -11.10
C ASN A 172 1.01 -27.46 -10.97
N LYS A 173 0.30 -26.33 -10.83
CA LYS A 173 0.89 -25.00 -10.61
C LYS A 173 -0.02 -24.16 -9.73
N ASN A 174 0.54 -23.56 -8.67
CA ASN A 174 -0.15 -22.51 -7.94
C ASN A 174 0.23 -21.13 -8.51
N ASN A 175 -0.70 -20.48 -9.20
CA ASN A 175 -0.50 -19.14 -9.77
C ASN A 175 -0.76 -18.01 -8.75
N GLY A 176 -0.45 -18.23 -7.47
CA GLY A 176 -0.61 -17.21 -6.42
C GLY A 176 -1.95 -17.27 -5.67
N LEU A 177 -2.64 -18.41 -5.74
CA LEU A 177 -3.74 -18.74 -4.83
C LEU A 177 -3.19 -18.88 -3.41
N ARG A 178 -4.05 -18.56 -2.46
CA ARG A 178 -3.79 -18.49 -1.03
C ARG A 178 -4.99 -19.08 -0.28
N GLN A 179 -4.75 -19.49 0.97
CA GLN A 179 -5.83 -19.93 1.84
C GLN A 179 -6.85 -18.79 2.08
N GLY A 180 -8.13 -19.09 2.01
CA GLY A 180 -9.24 -18.14 2.13
C GLY A 180 -9.71 -17.55 0.80
N ASP A 181 -9.03 -17.83 -0.32
CA ASP A 181 -9.48 -17.40 -1.64
C ASP A 181 -10.78 -18.06 -2.04
N LYS A 182 -11.68 -17.26 -2.62
CA LYS A 182 -12.82 -17.76 -3.39
C LYS A 182 -12.41 -17.91 -4.85
N ILE A 183 -12.61 -19.11 -5.35
CA ILE A 183 -12.21 -19.55 -6.68
C ILE A 183 -13.43 -19.99 -7.47
N ILE A 184 -13.28 -19.96 -8.79
CA ILE A 184 -14.22 -20.55 -9.72
C ILE A 184 -13.50 -21.62 -10.55
N THR A 185 -14.18 -22.74 -10.76
CA THR A 185 -13.70 -23.81 -11.64
C THR A 185 -14.07 -23.53 -13.09
N ASP A 186 -13.30 -24.06 -14.03
CA ASP A 186 -13.76 -24.19 -15.42
C ASP A 186 -14.75 -25.36 -15.58
N GLY A 187 -15.13 -25.65 -16.82
CA GLY A 187 -16.04 -26.75 -17.17
C GLY A 187 -17.43 -26.29 -17.62
N ALA A 188 -18.27 -27.26 -17.96
CA ALA A 188 -19.67 -27.07 -18.34
C ALA A 188 -20.55 -26.74 -17.12
N SER A 189 -20.13 -27.15 -15.91
CA SER A 189 -20.80 -26.84 -14.64
C SER A 189 -19.83 -26.14 -13.67
N PRO A 190 -19.51 -24.85 -13.89
CA PRO A 190 -18.56 -24.13 -13.05
C PRO A 190 -19.06 -24.04 -11.60
N ALA A 191 -18.20 -24.42 -10.65
CA ALA A 191 -18.47 -24.32 -9.23
C ALA A 191 -17.68 -23.17 -8.61
N THR A 192 -18.28 -22.49 -7.64
CA THR A 192 -17.60 -21.49 -6.82
C THR A 192 -17.24 -22.10 -5.47
N LEU A 193 -15.96 -22.08 -5.10
CA LEU A 193 -15.41 -22.79 -3.95
C LEU A 193 -14.48 -21.87 -3.15
N VAL A 194 -14.19 -22.22 -1.90
CA VAL A 194 -13.23 -21.52 -1.03
C VAL A 194 -12.07 -22.45 -0.68
N ILE A 195 -10.84 -21.93 -0.78
CA ILE A 195 -9.64 -22.65 -0.38
C ILE A 195 -9.52 -22.64 1.15
N LEU A 196 -9.84 -23.77 1.79
CA LEU A 196 -9.72 -23.95 3.24
C LEU A 196 -8.29 -24.18 3.69
N GLY A 197 -7.44 -24.75 2.84
CA GLY A 197 -6.04 -25.00 3.13
C GLY A 197 -5.23 -25.15 1.86
N LEU A 198 -3.99 -24.67 1.87
CA LEU A 198 -3.08 -24.76 0.74
C LEU A 198 -1.68 -25.13 1.24
N SER A 199 -1.12 -26.20 0.70
CA SER A 199 0.21 -26.68 1.07
C SER A 199 1.02 -27.01 -0.17
N THR A 200 2.29 -26.62 -0.20
CA THR A 200 3.24 -27.06 -1.23
C THR A 200 3.81 -28.42 -0.84
N GLN A 201 3.87 -29.34 -1.80
CA GLN A 201 4.49 -30.65 -1.67
C GLN A 201 5.63 -30.79 -2.68
N ASN A 202 6.44 -31.84 -2.54
CA ASN A 202 7.59 -32.10 -3.41
C ASN A 202 7.22 -32.23 -4.91
N SER A 203 5.95 -32.50 -5.23
CA SER A 203 5.49 -32.79 -6.59
C SER A 203 4.33 -31.90 -7.06
N GLY A 204 4.02 -30.80 -6.35
CA GLY A 204 2.93 -29.90 -6.70
C GLY A 204 2.32 -29.20 -5.49
N HIS A 205 1.12 -28.65 -5.63
CA HIS A 205 0.41 -28.03 -4.51
C HIS A 205 -0.86 -28.81 -4.20
N ARG A 206 -1.18 -28.97 -2.93
CA ARG A 206 -2.44 -29.58 -2.47
C ARG A 206 -3.33 -28.48 -1.93
N ALA A 207 -4.55 -28.38 -2.46
CA ALA A 207 -5.58 -27.47 -1.98
C ALA A 207 -6.74 -28.26 -1.37
N SER A 208 -7.17 -27.86 -0.19
CA SER A 208 -8.39 -28.33 0.47
C SER A 208 -9.47 -27.29 0.29
N LEU A 209 -10.66 -27.71 -0.12
CA LEU A 209 -11.77 -26.86 -0.51
C LEU A 209 -13.00 -27.10 0.37
N ASP A 210 -13.90 -26.14 0.45
CA ASP A 210 -15.17 -26.24 1.18
C ASP A 210 -16.21 -27.12 0.47
N GLY A 211 -16.13 -27.20 -0.86
CA GLY A 211 -17.00 -27.99 -1.72
C GLY A 211 -16.24 -28.96 -2.64
N ILE A 212 -17.02 -29.71 -3.43
CA ILE A 212 -16.50 -30.70 -4.37
C ILE A 212 -16.16 -30.01 -5.70
N VAL A 213 -15.01 -30.35 -6.27
CA VAL A 213 -14.65 -29.92 -7.63
C VAL A 213 -15.43 -30.73 -8.66
N PRO A 214 -16.11 -30.08 -9.63
CA PRO A 214 -16.79 -30.78 -10.73
C PRO A 214 -15.86 -31.73 -11.47
N ALA A 215 -16.39 -32.86 -11.94
CA ALA A 215 -15.58 -33.89 -12.58
C ALA A 215 -14.95 -33.44 -13.92
N ASP A 216 -15.57 -32.44 -14.56
CA ASP A 216 -15.17 -31.84 -15.82
C ASP A 216 -14.25 -30.62 -15.68
N ALA A 217 -14.01 -30.14 -14.45
CA ALA A 217 -13.19 -28.97 -14.20
C ALA A 217 -11.69 -29.30 -14.27
N THR A 218 -10.96 -28.78 -15.26
CA THR A 218 -9.51 -28.97 -15.42
C THR A 218 -8.66 -27.88 -14.78
N LYS A 219 -9.28 -26.77 -14.38
CA LYS A 219 -8.60 -25.57 -13.90
C LYS A 219 -9.42 -24.80 -12.88
N ILE A 220 -8.72 -24.01 -12.07
CA ILE A 220 -9.30 -23.05 -11.14
C ILE A 220 -8.65 -21.67 -11.29
N LYS A 221 -9.41 -20.62 -11.01
CA LYS A 221 -8.90 -19.25 -10.91
C LYS A 221 -9.64 -18.50 -9.81
N LEU A 222 -9.15 -17.32 -9.43
CA LEU A 222 -9.92 -16.44 -8.55
C LEU A 222 -11.26 -16.09 -9.18
N LEU A 223 -12.30 -16.05 -8.34
CA LEU A 223 -13.64 -15.68 -8.81
C LEU A 223 -13.69 -14.22 -9.31
N MET A 224 -12.95 -13.32 -8.67
CA MET A 224 -12.84 -11.91 -9.04
C MET A 224 -11.38 -11.42 -8.97
N ASP A 225 -11.09 -10.32 -9.66
CA ASP A 225 -9.77 -9.69 -9.72
C ASP A 225 -9.40 -9.03 -8.39
N ASP A 226 -8.23 -9.37 -7.86
CA ASP A 226 -7.67 -8.77 -6.65
C ASP A 226 -6.48 -7.90 -7.04
N THR A 227 -6.76 -6.73 -7.65
CA THR A 227 -5.73 -5.83 -8.22
C THR A 227 -5.53 -4.54 -7.45
N GLN A 228 -6.46 -4.25 -6.55
CA GLN A 228 -6.51 -2.97 -5.85
C GLN A 228 -5.73 -3.06 -4.55
N GLY A 229 -5.01 -1.97 -4.23
CA GLY A 229 -4.52 -1.65 -2.89
C GLY A 229 -5.66 -1.53 -1.88
N LEU A 230 -5.32 -1.22 -0.64
CA LEU A 230 -6.30 -1.07 0.44
C LEU A 230 -6.75 0.38 0.66
N ILE A 231 -6.14 1.36 0.00
CA ILE A 231 -6.35 2.78 0.29
C ILE A 231 -6.85 3.51 -0.95
N ALA A 232 -7.96 4.22 -0.80
CA ALA A 232 -8.53 5.08 -1.83
C ALA A 232 -7.88 6.46 -1.87
N ASP A 233 -7.94 7.09 -3.03
CA ASP A 233 -7.66 8.52 -3.20
C ASP A 233 -8.56 9.34 -2.27
N LYS A 234 -8.02 10.47 -1.80
CA LYS A 234 -8.75 11.36 -0.89
C LYS A 234 -10.05 11.93 -1.50
N ASP A 235 -10.11 12.08 -2.82
CA ASP A 235 -11.22 12.72 -3.52
C ASP A 235 -12.07 11.72 -4.33
N ASP A 236 -11.63 10.46 -4.46
CA ASP A 236 -12.27 9.47 -5.33
C ASP A 236 -12.11 8.04 -4.78
N ASP A 237 -13.22 7.49 -4.26
CA ASP A 237 -13.29 6.17 -3.64
C ASP A 237 -13.15 4.99 -4.63
N THR A 238 -13.08 5.27 -5.93
CA THR A 238 -12.84 4.27 -6.98
C THR A 238 -11.37 4.16 -7.37
N LYS A 239 -10.56 5.16 -7.00
CA LYS A 239 -9.15 5.24 -7.35
C LYS A 239 -8.28 4.82 -6.19
N VAL A 240 -7.24 4.06 -6.49
CA VAL A 240 -6.35 3.45 -5.48
C VAL A 240 -5.06 4.25 -5.38
N VAL A 241 -4.62 4.52 -4.16
CA VAL A 241 -3.28 5.06 -3.90
C VAL A 241 -2.24 3.99 -4.20
N SER A 242 -1.21 4.35 -4.97
CA SER A 242 -0.18 3.41 -5.42
C SER A 242 1.22 4.01 -5.29
N GLU A 243 2.21 3.14 -5.16
CA GLU A 243 3.62 3.53 -5.10
C GLU A 243 4.03 4.31 -6.36
N GLY A 244 4.45 5.56 -6.18
CA GLY A 244 4.82 6.48 -7.26
C GLY A 244 3.64 7.02 -8.09
N GLY A 245 2.39 6.68 -7.73
CA GLY A 245 1.18 7.12 -8.41
C GLY A 245 0.79 8.56 -8.05
N THR A 246 -0.14 9.15 -8.82
CA THR A 246 -0.63 10.53 -8.61
C THR A 246 -1.86 10.63 -7.73
N PHE A 247 -2.47 9.49 -7.38
CA PHE A 247 -3.57 9.42 -6.42
C PHE A 247 -2.99 9.41 -5.01
N LEU A 248 -3.52 10.28 -4.15
CA LEU A 248 -2.91 10.64 -2.88
C LEU A 248 -3.83 10.33 -1.71
N PRO A 249 -3.27 9.90 -0.57
CA PRO A 249 -4.05 9.63 0.63
C PRO A 249 -4.63 10.90 1.27
N TYR A 250 -4.01 12.06 1.03
CA TYR A 250 -4.41 13.39 1.49
C TYR A 250 -3.73 14.49 0.65
#